data_AF-A0A2W7MJL4-F1
#
_entry.id   AF-A0A2W7MJL4-F1
#
_cell.length_a   1.000
_cell.length_b   1.000
_cell.length_c   1.000
_cell.angle_alpha   90.00
_cell.angle_beta   90.00
_cell.angle_gamma   90.00
#
_symmetry.space_group_name_H-M   'P 1'
#
loop_
_entity.id
_entity.type
_entity.pdbx_description
1 polymer ?
#
loop_
_entity_poly.entity_id
_entity_poly.type
_entity_poly.pdbx_seq_one_letter_code
_entity_poly.pdbx_strand_id
1 'polypeptide(L)' 'MTSHSIDFYEEQFKNQIMQTLFGNNDCCLKAYKLQMINTYSHDYQNINDAYLKVKREIVG' A
#
# COMPACT_ATOMS: atom_id res chain seq x y z
N MET A 1 -0.94 -3.67 -20.35
CA MET A 1 -0.62 -3.47 -18.92
C MET A 1 -1.85 -2.88 -18.28
N THR A 2 -2.41 -3.54 -17.28
CA THR A 2 -3.66 -3.12 -16.62
C THR A 2 -3.35 -2.03 -15.59
N SER A 3 -3.95 -0.86 -15.74
CA SER A 3 -3.85 0.23 -14.76
C SER A 3 -4.97 0.12 -13.74
N HIS A 4 -4.69 0.37 -12.45
CA HIS A 4 -5.68 0.29 -11.36
C HIS A 4 -5.89 1.66 -10.70
N SER A 5 -7.07 1.83 -10.12
CA SER A 5 -7.43 3.05 -9.36
C SER A 5 -6.68 3.11 -8.03
N ILE A 6 -6.61 4.32 -7.46
CA ILE A 6 -6.06 4.53 -6.11
C ILE A 6 -6.82 3.72 -5.05
N ASP A 7 -8.16 3.62 -5.16
CA ASP A 7 -9.01 2.89 -4.21
C ASP A 7 -8.65 1.40 -4.15
N PHE A 8 -8.32 0.80 -5.30
CA PHE A 8 -7.85 -0.59 -5.35
C PHE A 8 -6.58 -0.77 -4.50
N TYR A 9 -5.61 0.14 -4.65
CA TYR A 9 -4.37 0.08 -3.89
C TYR A 9 -4.55 0.38 -2.41
N GLU A 10 -5.46 1.30 -2.05
CA GLU A 10 -5.84 1.53 -0.66
C GLU A 10 -6.37 0.24 0.00
N GLU A 11 -7.24 -0.49 -0.70
CA GLU A 11 -7.78 -1.76 -0.21
C GLU A 11 -6.68 -2.82 -0.06
N GLN A 12 -5.73 -2.91 -1.00
CA GLN A 12 -4.56 -3.81 -0.89
C GLN A 12 -3.72 -3.49 0.36
N PHE A 13 -3.43 -2.21 0.63
CA PHE A 13 -2.70 -1.81 1.83
C PHE A 13 -3.48 -2.12 3.11
N LYS A 14 -4.80 -1.84 3.14
CA LYS A 14 -5.67 -2.17 4.29
C LYS A 14 -5.72 -3.67 4.57
N ASN A 15 -5.84 -4.49 3.53
CA ASN A 15 -5.79 -5.95 3.63
C ASN A 15 -4.42 -6.42 4.15
N GLN A 16 -3.33 -5.85 3.65
CA GLN A 16 -1.98 -6.17 4.15
C GLN A 16 -1.84 -5.85 5.63
N ILE A 17 -2.39 -4.72 6.11
CA ILE A 17 -2.37 -4.34 7.54
C ILE A 17 -3.16 -5.34 8.38
N MET A 18 -4.37 -5.70 7.94
CA MET A 18 -5.18 -6.72 8.63
C MET A 18 -4.48 -8.07 8.70
N GLN A 19 -3.76 -8.46 7.64
CA GLN A 19 -2.97 -9.70 7.65
C GLN A 19 -1.71 -9.62 8.51
N THR A 20 -1.14 -8.41 8.67
CA THR A 20 0.11 -8.18 9.42
C THR A 20 -0.15 -7.79 10.89
N LEU A 21 -1.34 -8.08 11.44
CA LEU A 21 -1.74 -7.80 12.84
C LEU A 21 -0.80 -8.36 13.94
N PHE A 22 0.27 -9.07 13.59
CA PHE A 22 1.31 -9.57 14.49
C PHE A 22 2.70 -9.00 14.17
N GLY A 23 2.93 -7.73 14.51
CA GLY A 23 4.27 -7.16 14.69
C GLY A 23 4.76 -6.17 13.61
N ASN A 24 5.11 -4.96 14.05
CA ASN A 24 5.86 -3.94 13.30
C ASN A 24 5.30 -3.50 11.94
N ASN A 25 4.10 -2.90 11.96
CA ASN A 25 3.33 -2.48 10.78
C ASN A 25 4.05 -1.54 9.78
N ASP A 26 4.90 -0.60 10.23
CA ASP A 26 5.48 0.42 9.31
C ASP A 26 6.55 -0.17 8.37
N CYS A 27 7.39 -1.08 8.88
CA CYS A 27 8.40 -1.76 8.07
C CYS A 27 7.76 -2.69 7.01
N CYS A 28 6.70 -3.40 7.38
CA CYS A 28 5.99 -4.32 6.48
C CYS A 28 5.25 -3.56 5.37
N LEU A 29 4.60 -2.44 5.66
CA LEU A 29 3.91 -1.65 4.64
C LEU A 29 4.87 -0.98 3.66
N LYS A 30 6.03 -0.52 4.14
CA LYS A 30 7.05 0.07 3.26
C LYS A 30 7.62 -0.98 2.29
N ALA A 31 7.88 -2.21 2.77
CA ALA A 31 8.31 -3.31 1.92
C ALA A 31 7.23 -3.70 0.89
N TYR A 32 5.98 -3.79 1.32
CA TYR A 32 4.85 -4.10 0.44
C TYR A 32 4.65 -3.04 -0.64
N LYS A 33 4.77 -1.75 -0.30
CA LYS A 33 4.74 -0.65 -1.28
C LYS A 33 5.80 -0.82 -2.37
N LEU A 34 7.03 -1.14 -1.99
CA LEU A 34 8.12 -1.34 -2.96
C LEU A 34 7.85 -2.54 -3.86
N GLN A 35 7.29 -3.63 -3.32
CA GLN A 35 6.88 -4.78 -4.12
C GLN A 35 5.80 -4.38 -5.14
N MET A 36 4.78 -3.62 -4.72
CA MET A 36 3.72 -3.16 -5.63
C MET A 36 4.24 -2.23 -6.72
N ILE A 37 5.15 -1.31 -6.41
CA ILE A 37 5.78 -0.44 -7.41
C ILE A 37 6.60 -1.27 -8.41
N ASN A 38 7.27 -2.33 -7.98
CA ASN A 38 7.98 -3.22 -8.89
C ASN A 38 7.02 -4.01 -9.80
N THR A 39 5.84 -4.41 -9.30
CA THR A 39 4.84 -5.15 -10.08
C THR A 39 4.02 -4.25 -11.01
N TYR A 40 3.68 -3.04 -10.57
CA TYR A 40 2.84 -2.07 -11.27
C TYR A 40 3.57 -0.73 -11.39
N SER A 41 4.74 -0.76 -12.05
CA SER A 41 5.63 0.41 -12.15
C SER A 41 5.01 1.62 -12.84
N HIS A 42 4.03 1.39 -13.73
CA HIS A 42 3.27 2.44 -14.39
C HIS A 42 2.25 3.14 -13.46
N ASP A 43 1.85 2.50 -12.36
CA ASP A 43 0.88 3.02 -11.39
C ASP A 43 1.56 3.54 -10.10
N TYR A 44 2.88 3.80 -10.13
CA TYR A 44 3.66 4.15 -8.93
C TYR A 44 3.10 5.36 -8.17
N GLN A 45 2.52 6.34 -8.86
CA GLN A 45 1.90 7.52 -8.24
C GLN A 45 0.69 7.11 -7.41
N ASN A 46 -0.25 6.38 -8.01
CA ASN A 46 -1.45 5.89 -7.33
C ASN A 46 -1.10 5.01 -6.12
N ILE A 47 -0.07 4.16 -6.24
CA ILE A 47 0.41 3.32 -5.13
C ILE A 47 0.98 4.16 -3.99
N ASN A 48 1.75 5.21 -4.31
CA ASN A 48 2.37 6.06 -3.29
C ASN A 48 1.32 6.92 -2.57
N ASP A 49 0.32 7.42 -3.29
CA ASP A 49 -0.78 8.21 -2.72
C ASP A 49 -1.67 7.34 -1.82
N ALA A 50 -2.02 6.12 -2.27
CA ALA A 50 -2.73 5.14 -1.45
C ALA A 50 -1.97 4.81 -0.16
N TYR A 51 -0.65 4.57 -0.25
CA TYR A 51 0.20 4.32 0.92
C TYR A 51 0.19 5.49 1.90
N LEU A 52 0.31 6.73 1.43
CA LEU A 52 0.33 7.91 2.29
C LEU A 52 -1.02 8.11 3.02
N LYS A 53 -2.13 7.88 2.32
CA LYS A 53 -3.47 7.98 2.90
C LYS A 53 -3.67 6.93 3.99
N VAL A 54 -3.36 5.67 3.68
CA VAL A 54 -3.47 4.56 4.63
C VAL A 54 -2.52 4.75 5.83
N LYS A 55 -1.29 5.23 5.60
CA LYS A 55 -0.35 5.56 6.69
C LYS A 55 -0.91 6.63 7.64
N ARG A 56 -1.54 7.67 7.10
CA ARG A 56 -2.20 8.71 7.93
C ARG A 56 -3.35 8.14 8.75
N GLU A 57 -4.13 7.20 8.21
CA GLU A 57 -5.22 6.54 8.94
C GLU A 57 -4.70 5.67 10.11
N ILE A 58 -3.55 5.01 9.97
CA ILE A 58 -2.98 4.14 11.02
C ILE A 58 -2.28 4.92 12.13
N VAL A 59 -1.57 5.99 11.77
CA VAL A 59 -0.78 6.82 12.71
C VAL A 59 -1.63 7.87 13.42
N GLY A 60 -2.92 7.98 13.06
CA GLY A 60 -3.90 8.92 13.60
C GLY A 60 -3.93 9.03 15.12
#